data_AF-A0A965QDY6-F1
#
_entry.id   AF-A0A965QDY6-F1
#
_cell.length_a   1.000
_cell.length_b   1.000
_cell.length_c   1.000
_cell.angle_alpha   90.00
_cell.angle_beta   90.00
_cell.angle_gamma   90.00
#
_symmetry.space_group_name_H-M   'P 1'
#
loop_
_entity.id
_entity.type
_entity.pdbx_description
1 polymer ?
#
loop_
_entity_poly.entity_id
_entity_poly.type
_entity_poly.pdbx_seq_one_letter_code
_entity_poly.pdbx_strand_id
1 'polypeptide(L)'
;RAVPIDEAKAMGAMALFGEKYGDSVRVIKFGDSVELCGGIHVSETGKIGLFKITSEAAVAAGIRRIEAITGPSAEKYFKEKTEKYDAISSLLKNPPDVLKFIDELLKKNQQLTKEIEVQQRENAKNIKLELKTKITAINGIHFLGEILDLKMHSIKDILFQLKEENSNFIGVIGNSEGDKCFLSLIVSDNLVAEKNLNASQIIRQVSKHIEGGGGGQAFFATSGGKRKEGLVAAIQEIKSLF
;
A
#
# COMPACT_ATOMS: atom_id res chain seq x y z
N ARG A 1 -2.71 23.57 -58.26
CA ARG A 1 -3.29 22.74 -57.16
C ARG A 1 -4.81 22.95 -57.10
N ALA A 2 -5.47 22.71 -58.22
CA ALA A 2 -6.91 22.62 -58.40
C ALA A 2 -7.05 21.76 -59.67
N VAL A 3 -7.63 20.59 -59.57
CA VAL A 3 -7.78 19.64 -60.68
C VAL A 3 -9.23 19.18 -60.76
N PRO A 4 -9.76 18.90 -61.96
CA PRO A 4 -11.06 18.25 -62.10
C PRO A 4 -11.12 16.96 -61.27
N ILE A 5 -12.28 16.70 -60.66
CA ILE A 5 -12.47 15.52 -59.80
C ILE A 5 -12.15 14.19 -60.50
N ASP A 6 -12.45 14.08 -61.80
CA ASP A 6 -12.20 12.86 -62.56
C ASP A 6 -10.71 12.62 -62.82
N GLU A 7 -9.94 13.69 -63.03
CA GLU A 7 -8.47 13.61 -63.12
C GLU A 7 -7.86 13.20 -61.79
N ALA A 8 -8.37 13.75 -60.67
CA ALA A 8 -7.92 13.35 -59.33
C ALA A 8 -8.18 11.87 -59.04
N LYS A 9 -9.34 11.34 -59.44
CA LYS A 9 -9.65 9.91 -59.33
C LYS A 9 -8.71 9.05 -60.18
N ALA A 10 -8.40 9.50 -61.40
CA ALA A 10 -7.44 8.81 -62.27
C ALA A 10 -6.02 8.77 -61.68
N MET A 11 -5.64 9.76 -60.87
CA MET A 11 -4.38 9.78 -60.13
C MET A 11 -4.35 8.84 -58.91
N GLY A 12 -5.45 8.13 -58.63
CA GLY A 12 -5.60 7.27 -57.45
C GLY A 12 -5.86 8.05 -56.15
N ALA A 13 -6.32 9.30 -56.24
CA ALA A 13 -6.61 10.10 -55.05
C ALA A 13 -7.73 9.46 -54.22
N MET A 14 -7.46 9.19 -52.95
CA MET A 14 -8.46 8.68 -52.02
C MET A 14 -9.39 9.84 -51.58
N ALA A 15 -10.69 9.60 -51.69
CA ALA A 15 -11.72 10.47 -51.13
C ALA A 15 -12.06 9.99 -49.71
N LEU A 16 -12.17 10.92 -48.77
CA LEU A 16 -12.55 10.61 -47.39
C LEU A 16 -14.05 10.35 -47.31
N PHE A 17 -14.45 9.33 -46.55
CA PHE A 17 -15.84 8.93 -46.38
C PHE A 17 -16.69 10.06 -45.79
N GLY A 18 -17.79 10.41 -46.47
CA GLY A 18 -18.81 11.35 -45.98
C GLY A 18 -18.72 12.78 -46.51
N GLU A 19 -17.66 13.13 -47.24
CA GLU A 19 -17.46 14.48 -47.78
C GLU A 19 -18.11 14.66 -49.17
N LYS A 20 -18.68 15.84 -49.42
CA LYS A 20 -19.17 16.24 -50.76
C LYS A 20 -18.10 17.08 -51.46
N TYR A 21 -17.67 16.64 -52.64
CA TYR A 21 -16.65 17.32 -53.44
C TYR A 21 -17.30 18.07 -54.61
N GLY A 22 -16.79 19.28 -54.92
CA GLY A 22 -17.16 20.02 -56.12
C GLY A 22 -16.37 19.57 -57.36
N ASP A 23 -16.62 20.22 -58.50
CA ASP A 23 -16.03 19.85 -59.79
C ASP A 23 -14.51 20.01 -59.84
N SER A 24 -13.96 20.90 -59.00
CA SER A 24 -12.52 21.13 -58.85
C SER A 24 -12.07 20.86 -57.42
N VAL A 25 -11.03 20.03 -57.27
CA VAL A 25 -10.49 19.58 -55.98
C VAL A 25 -8.99 19.83 -55.86
N ARG A 26 -8.50 19.86 -54.62
CA ARG A 26 -7.07 19.97 -54.31
C ARG A 26 -6.49 18.60 -53.98
N VAL A 27 -5.66 18.08 -54.88
CA VAL A 27 -4.90 16.84 -54.67
C VAL A 27 -3.58 17.15 -53.95
N ILE A 28 -3.27 16.35 -52.94
CA ILE A 28 -2.00 16.34 -52.23
C ILE A 28 -1.39 14.95 -52.37
N LYS A 29 -0.09 14.93 -52.68
CA LYS A 29 0.67 13.70 -52.88
C LYS A 29 1.95 13.73 -52.07
N PHE A 30 2.16 12.69 -51.25
CA PHE A 30 3.41 12.41 -50.57
C PHE A 30 3.78 10.95 -50.79
N GLY A 31 4.79 10.70 -51.64
CA GLY A 31 5.13 9.35 -52.08
C GLY A 31 3.95 8.69 -52.80
N ASP A 32 3.56 7.51 -52.36
CA ASP A 32 2.42 6.75 -52.89
C ASP A 32 1.08 7.18 -52.29
N SER A 33 1.08 8.01 -51.24
CA SER A 33 -0.14 8.54 -50.66
C SER A 33 -0.65 9.72 -51.48
N VAL A 34 -1.83 9.55 -52.07
CA VAL A 34 -2.52 10.58 -52.87
C VAL A 34 -3.90 10.80 -52.26
N GLU A 35 -4.18 12.02 -51.84
CA GLU A 35 -5.41 12.36 -51.10
C GLU A 35 -6.00 13.69 -51.55
N LEU A 36 -7.33 13.80 -51.45
CA LEU A 36 -8.06 15.06 -51.57
C LEU A 36 -8.04 15.80 -50.22
N CYS A 37 -7.16 16.79 -50.07
CA CYS A 37 -7.06 17.55 -48.82
C CYS A 37 -6.93 19.06 -49.03
N GLY A 38 -7.82 19.82 -48.38
CA GLY A 38 -7.83 21.29 -48.38
C GLY A 38 -6.91 21.92 -47.33
N GLY A 39 -6.37 21.13 -46.40
CA GLY A 39 -5.57 21.63 -45.28
C GLY A 39 -4.19 22.19 -45.64
N ILE A 40 -3.54 22.81 -44.66
CA ILE A 40 -2.13 23.22 -44.75
C ILE A 40 -1.23 21.99 -44.72
N HIS A 41 -0.12 22.06 -45.45
CA HIS A 41 0.83 20.96 -45.53
C HIS A 41 2.26 21.50 -45.53
N VAL A 42 3.18 20.70 -45.00
CA VAL A 42 4.61 20.92 -45.15
C VAL A 42 5.04 20.74 -46.62
N SER A 43 6.17 21.35 -46.99
CA SER A 43 6.72 21.20 -48.34
C SER A 43 7.35 19.82 -48.58
N GLU A 44 7.82 19.16 -47.53
CA GLU A 44 8.46 17.84 -47.55
C GLU A 44 8.21 17.14 -46.21
N THR A 45 8.10 15.80 -46.23
CA THR A 45 7.70 15.01 -45.05
C THR A 45 8.72 15.07 -43.91
N GLY A 46 10.01 15.29 -44.20
CA GLY A 46 11.06 15.44 -43.19
C GLY A 46 10.81 16.58 -42.19
N LYS A 47 10.04 17.61 -42.59
CA LYS A 47 9.66 18.72 -41.69
C LYS A 47 8.65 18.35 -40.61
N ILE A 48 7.99 17.20 -40.74
CA ILE A 48 7.06 16.67 -39.72
C ILE A 48 7.84 16.18 -38.48
N GLY A 49 9.09 15.77 -38.67
CA GLY A 49 9.97 15.29 -37.60
C GLY A 49 9.58 13.91 -37.05
N LEU A 50 9.89 13.67 -35.79
CA LEU A 50 9.54 12.43 -35.09
C LEU A 50 8.03 12.24 -35.06
N PHE A 51 7.55 11.06 -35.46
CA PHE A 51 6.16 10.66 -35.36
C PHE A 51 6.02 9.56 -34.30
N LYS A 52 5.19 9.78 -33.28
CA LYS A 52 4.97 8.82 -32.19
C LYS A 52 3.48 8.53 -32.04
N ILE A 53 3.11 7.28 -32.26
CA ILE A 53 1.80 6.76 -31.85
C ILE A 53 1.75 6.69 -30.33
N THR A 54 0.87 7.45 -29.69
CA THR A 54 0.72 7.47 -28.23
C THR A 54 -0.21 6.38 -27.73
N SER A 55 -1.25 6.07 -28.51
CA SER A 55 -2.22 5.03 -28.16
C SER A 55 -2.84 4.42 -29.42
N GLU A 56 -3.33 3.19 -29.27
CA GLU A 56 -4.17 2.53 -30.25
C GLU A 56 -5.30 1.80 -29.52
N ALA A 57 -6.55 2.01 -29.94
CA ALA A 57 -7.72 1.42 -29.31
C ALA A 57 -8.76 0.96 -30.34
N ALA A 58 -9.46 -0.15 -30.05
CA ALA A 58 -10.61 -0.59 -30.84
C ALA A 58 -11.85 0.26 -30.50
N VAL A 59 -12.51 0.82 -31.51
CA VAL A 59 -13.73 1.64 -31.33
C VAL A 59 -14.98 0.82 -31.67
N ALA A 60 -14.90 -0.04 -32.69
CA ALA A 60 -15.94 -0.97 -33.10
C ALA A 60 -15.32 -2.16 -33.84
N ALA A 61 -16.12 -3.15 -34.22
CA ALA A 61 -15.67 -4.27 -35.04
C ALA A 61 -15.06 -3.75 -36.35
N GLY A 62 -13.78 -4.08 -36.58
CA GLY A 62 -13.03 -3.63 -37.76
C GLY A 62 -12.56 -2.17 -37.74
N ILE A 63 -12.82 -1.39 -36.67
CA ILE A 63 -12.46 0.03 -36.58
C ILE A 63 -11.49 0.27 -35.42
N ARG A 64 -10.32 0.85 -35.73
CA ARG A 64 -9.28 1.22 -34.75
C ARG A 64 -9.03 2.72 -34.77
N ARG A 65 -8.82 3.31 -33.60
CA ARG A 65 -8.38 4.68 -33.41
C ARG A 65 -6.91 4.68 -33.03
N ILE A 66 -6.12 5.44 -33.78
CA ILE A 66 -4.72 5.70 -33.50
C ILE A 66 -4.61 7.15 -33.04
N GLU A 67 -4.01 7.37 -31.88
CA GLU A 67 -3.60 8.71 -31.45
C GLU A 67 -2.10 8.84 -31.63
N ALA A 68 -1.66 9.97 -32.19
CA ALA A 68 -0.26 10.21 -32.46
C ALA A 68 0.10 11.69 -32.28
N ILE A 69 1.36 11.92 -31.94
CA ILE A 69 1.98 13.24 -31.85
C ILE A 69 3.18 13.30 -32.79
N THR A 70 3.57 14.50 -33.19
CA THR A 70 4.71 14.69 -34.08
C THR A 70 5.55 15.91 -33.73
N GLY A 71 6.75 16.00 -34.31
CA GLY A 71 7.61 17.18 -34.23
C GLY A 71 7.96 17.57 -32.78
N PRO A 72 7.89 18.86 -32.41
CA PRO A 72 8.25 19.33 -31.06
C PRO A 72 7.48 18.64 -29.92
N SER A 73 6.22 18.24 -30.16
CA SER A 73 5.43 17.51 -29.16
C SER A 73 5.97 16.10 -28.93
N ALA A 74 6.41 15.41 -29.99
CA ALA A 74 7.04 14.09 -29.88
C ALA A 74 8.42 14.18 -29.21
N GLU A 75 9.22 15.19 -29.55
CA GLU A 75 10.52 15.44 -28.91
C GLU A 75 10.36 15.69 -27.40
N LYS A 76 9.41 16.55 -27.01
CA LYS A 76 9.10 16.80 -25.60
C LYS A 76 8.68 15.52 -24.88
N TYR A 77 7.85 14.68 -25.51
CA TYR A 77 7.44 13.39 -24.94
C TYR A 77 8.64 12.49 -24.63
N PHE A 78 9.59 12.36 -25.56
CA PHE A 78 10.79 11.54 -25.32
C PHE A 78 11.73 12.16 -24.30
N LYS A 79 11.91 13.49 -24.33
CA LYS A 79 12.72 14.20 -23.34
C LYS A 79 12.20 13.96 -21.92
N GLU A 80 10.90 14.11 -21.69
CA GLU A 80 10.29 13.84 -20.39
C GLU A 80 10.42 12.37 -19.95
N LYS A 81 10.42 11.42 -20.89
CA LYS A 81 10.66 10.01 -20.60
C LYS A 81 12.11 9.75 -20.20
N THR A 82 13.06 10.34 -20.90
CA THR A 82 14.49 10.24 -20.58
C THR A 82 14.80 10.88 -19.24
N GLU A 83 14.31 12.08 -18.97
CA GLU A 83 14.51 12.76 -17.68
C GLU A 83 13.98 11.93 -16.50
N LYS A 84 12.81 11.29 -16.66
CA LYS A 84 12.27 10.37 -15.64
C LYS A 84 13.13 9.12 -15.48
N TYR A 85 13.62 8.54 -16.58
CA TYR A 85 14.52 7.39 -16.53
C TYR A 85 15.83 7.73 -15.81
N ASP A 86 16.44 8.86 -16.15
CA ASP A 86 17.69 9.33 -15.53
C ASP A 86 17.50 9.62 -14.04
N ALA A 87 16.37 10.21 -13.65
CA ALA A 87 16.03 10.41 -12.24
C ALA A 87 15.88 9.08 -11.48
N ILE A 88 15.21 8.08 -12.06
CA ILE A 88 15.10 6.73 -11.47
C ILE A 88 16.48 6.08 -11.35
N SER A 89 17.28 6.12 -12.42
CA SER A 89 18.63 5.57 -12.43
C SER A 89 19.50 6.21 -11.35
N SER A 90 19.45 7.54 -11.22
CA SER A 90 20.17 8.31 -10.20
C SER A 90 19.77 7.92 -8.78
N LEU A 91 18.47 7.78 -8.50
CA LEU A 91 17.96 7.30 -7.20
C LEU A 91 18.52 5.91 -6.84
N LEU A 92 18.73 5.07 -7.85
CA LEU A 92 19.30 3.73 -7.72
C LEU A 92 20.83 3.71 -7.79
N LYS A 93 21.48 4.88 -7.80
CA LYS A 93 22.94 5.07 -7.91
C LYS A 93 23.54 4.60 -9.23
N ASN A 94 22.81 4.83 -10.33
CA ASN A 94 23.21 4.59 -11.71
C ASN A 94 23.69 3.15 -11.98
N PRO A 95 22.84 2.13 -11.72
CA PRO A 95 23.19 0.76 -12.06
C PRO A 95 23.28 0.60 -13.58
N PRO A 96 24.12 -0.33 -14.09
CA PRO A 96 24.23 -0.61 -15.51
C PRO A 96 22.92 -1.16 -16.11
N ASP A 97 22.12 -1.87 -15.30
CA ASP A 97 20.80 -2.36 -15.67
C ASP A 97 19.79 -1.98 -14.57
N VAL A 98 19.02 -0.93 -14.85
CA VAL A 98 18.01 -0.39 -13.94
C VAL A 98 16.90 -1.39 -13.67
N LEU A 99 16.45 -2.14 -14.68
CA LEU A 99 15.34 -3.08 -14.53
C LEU A 99 15.72 -4.27 -13.68
N LYS A 100 16.90 -4.86 -13.95
CA LYS A 100 17.43 -5.97 -13.14
C LYS A 100 17.64 -5.54 -11.68
N PHE A 101 18.19 -4.34 -11.46
CA PHE A 101 18.40 -3.82 -10.11
C PHE A 101 17.08 -3.64 -9.35
N ILE A 102 16.03 -3.14 -10.01
CA ILE A 102 14.69 -3.03 -9.42
C ILE A 102 14.13 -4.41 -9.05
N ASP A 103 14.24 -5.40 -9.94
CA ASP A 103 13.77 -6.78 -9.66
C ASP A 103 14.49 -7.39 -8.45
N GLU A 104 15.81 -7.24 -8.37
CA GLU A 104 16.61 -7.70 -7.23
C GLU A 104 16.22 -6.97 -5.93
N LEU A 105 15.96 -5.66 -6.00
CA LEU A 105 15.51 -4.87 -4.86
C LEU A 105 14.13 -5.34 -4.35
N LEU A 106 13.20 -5.64 -5.26
CA LEU A 106 11.88 -6.17 -4.91
C LEU A 106 11.98 -7.55 -4.25
N LYS A 107 12.78 -8.45 -4.81
CA LYS A 107 13.05 -9.77 -4.22
C LYS A 107 13.68 -9.67 -2.84
N LYS A 108 14.66 -8.79 -2.68
CA LYS A 108 15.31 -8.53 -1.39
C LYS A 108 14.34 -7.97 -0.36
N ASN A 109 13.45 -7.06 -0.76
CA ASN A 109 12.44 -6.51 0.13
C ASN A 109 11.47 -7.60 0.61
N GLN A 110 11.01 -8.48 -0.28
CA GLN A 110 10.17 -9.62 0.10
C GLN A 110 10.89 -10.58 1.04
N GLN A 111 12.17 -10.86 0.79
CA GLN A 111 12.98 -11.71 1.65
C GLN A 111 13.19 -11.11 3.04
N LEU A 112 13.60 -9.83 3.13
CA LEU A 112 13.76 -9.11 4.39
C LEU A 112 12.45 -9.05 5.19
N THR A 113 11.31 -8.87 4.51
CA THR A 113 9.99 -8.89 5.16
C THR A 113 9.73 -10.23 5.85
N LYS A 114 10.01 -11.36 5.16
CA LYS A 114 9.86 -12.70 5.73
C LYS A 114 10.83 -12.95 6.90
N GLU A 115 12.07 -12.49 6.80
CA GLU A 115 13.07 -12.60 7.87
C GLU A 115 12.63 -11.82 9.11
N ILE A 116 12.07 -10.61 8.93
CA ILE A 116 11.50 -9.82 10.04
C ILE A 116 10.35 -10.58 10.73
N GLU A 117 9.45 -11.22 9.98
CA GLU A 117 8.36 -12.01 10.56
C GLU A 117 8.86 -13.24 11.33
N VAL A 118 9.90 -13.92 10.83
CA VAL A 118 10.55 -15.03 11.55
C VAL A 118 11.17 -14.52 12.86
N GLN A 119 11.97 -13.45 12.79
CA GLN A 119 12.64 -12.86 13.95
C GLN A 119 11.63 -12.38 15.01
N GLN A 120 10.52 -11.76 14.58
CA GLN A 120 9.45 -11.33 15.49
C GLN A 120 8.80 -12.51 16.21
N ARG A 121 8.57 -13.64 15.51
CA ARG A 121 8.03 -14.86 16.12
C ARG A 121 9.01 -15.48 17.12
N GLU A 122 10.29 -15.54 16.79
CA GLU A 122 11.32 -16.05 17.71
C GLU A 122 11.47 -15.17 18.95
N ASN A 123 11.48 -13.84 18.77
CA ASN A 123 11.53 -12.90 19.88
C ASN A 123 10.30 -13.06 20.80
N ALA A 124 9.09 -13.18 20.23
CA ALA A 124 7.87 -13.41 20.99
C ALA A 124 7.92 -14.72 21.79
N LYS A 125 8.53 -15.79 21.25
CA LYS A 125 8.74 -17.04 21.99
C LYS A 125 9.67 -16.85 23.19
N ASN A 126 10.80 -16.15 23.01
CA ASN A 126 11.75 -15.91 24.08
C ASN A 126 11.14 -15.04 25.19
N ILE A 127 10.43 -13.97 24.81
CA ILE A 127 9.71 -13.12 25.76
C ILE A 127 8.66 -13.93 26.52
N LYS A 128 7.90 -14.81 25.86
CA LYS A 128 6.96 -15.69 26.57
C LYS A 128 7.67 -16.55 27.62
N LEU A 129 8.82 -17.15 27.30
CA LEU A 129 9.59 -17.94 28.26
C LEU A 129 10.04 -17.12 29.47
N GLU A 130 10.49 -15.88 29.25
CA GLU A 130 10.82 -14.95 30.33
C GLU A 130 9.60 -14.64 31.20
N LEU A 131 8.47 -14.30 30.58
CA LEU A 131 7.23 -13.94 31.29
C LEU A 131 6.70 -15.07 32.15
N LYS A 132 6.87 -16.34 31.74
CA LYS A 132 6.50 -17.50 32.57
C LYS A 132 7.19 -17.46 33.94
N THR A 133 8.44 -17.02 33.99
CA THR A 133 9.21 -16.94 35.24
C THR A 133 8.74 -15.81 36.16
N LYS A 134 7.98 -14.84 35.63
CA LYS A 134 7.46 -13.68 36.34
C LYS A 134 6.02 -13.87 36.83
N ILE A 135 5.37 -15.00 36.51
CA ILE A 135 4.04 -15.32 36.99
C ILE A 135 4.09 -15.58 38.50
N THR A 136 3.22 -14.91 39.26
CA THR A 136 3.13 -15.04 40.72
C THR A 136 1.75 -15.53 41.13
N ALA A 137 1.67 -16.34 42.18
CA ALA A 137 0.39 -16.80 42.72
C ALA A 137 -0.14 -15.80 43.77
N ILE A 138 -1.39 -15.34 43.60
CA ILE A 138 -2.09 -14.41 44.50
C ILE A 138 -3.47 -15.00 44.75
N ASN A 139 -3.77 -15.42 45.99
CA ASN A 139 -5.08 -15.96 46.37
C ASN A 139 -5.61 -17.07 45.43
N GLY A 140 -4.71 -17.95 44.96
CA GLY A 140 -5.01 -19.04 44.03
C GLY A 140 -5.15 -18.64 42.55
N ILE A 141 -4.86 -17.37 42.21
CA ILE A 141 -4.82 -16.83 40.85
C ILE A 141 -3.35 -16.71 40.41
N HIS A 142 -3.05 -17.19 39.20
CA HIS A 142 -1.76 -16.95 38.56
C HIS A 142 -1.77 -15.58 37.89
N PHE A 143 -1.00 -14.63 38.43
CA PHE A 143 -0.99 -13.24 38.00
C PHE A 143 0.32 -12.88 37.28
N LEU A 144 0.19 -12.19 36.14
CA LEU A 144 1.29 -11.55 35.41
C LEU A 144 0.96 -10.07 35.19
N GLY A 145 1.90 -9.18 35.50
CA GLY A 145 1.78 -7.76 35.25
C GLY A 145 3.10 -7.15 34.81
N GLU A 146 3.25 -6.84 33.53
CA GLU A 146 4.52 -6.36 32.96
C GLU A 146 4.30 -5.22 31.95
N ILE A 147 5.36 -4.46 31.68
CA ILE A 147 5.39 -3.47 30.60
C ILE A 147 6.43 -3.94 29.57
N LEU A 148 6.02 -4.10 28.32
CA LEU A 148 6.86 -4.61 27.24
C LEU A 148 6.89 -3.63 26.08
N ASP A 149 8.04 -3.55 25.41
CA ASP A 149 8.17 -2.84 24.14
C ASP A 149 7.85 -3.79 22.98
N LEU A 150 6.57 -4.15 22.87
CA LEU A 150 6.03 -5.01 21.82
C LEU A 150 4.77 -4.41 21.21
N LYS A 151 4.48 -4.82 19.97
CA LYS A 151 3.22 -4.48 19.31
C LYS A 151 2.05 -5.19 19.99
N MET A 152 0.89 -4.54 20.02
CA MET A 152 -0.33 -5.06 20.64
C MET A 152 -0.72 -6.46 20.14
N HIS A 153 -0.51 -6.77 18.86
CA HIS A 153 -0.80 -8.10 18.33
C HIS A 153 0.08 -9.18 18.99
N SER A 154 1.39 -8.96 19.10
CA SER A 154 2.30 -9.91 19.75
C SER A 154 1.97 -10.07 21.23
N ILE A 155 1.61 -8.98 21.92
CA ILE A 155 1.18 -9.00 23.32
C ILE A 155 -0.09 -9.85 23.48
N LYS A 156 -1.09 -9.65 22.62
CA LYS A 156 -2.30 -10.45 22.61
C LYS A 156 -1.97 -11.93 22.48
N ASP A 157 -1.19 -12.31 21.46
CA ASP A 157 -0.86 -13.72 21.23
C ASP A 157 -0.11 -14.35 22.41
N ILE A 158 0.82 -13.62 23.03
CA ILE A 158 1.52 -14.07 24.24
C ILE A 158 0.54 -14.27 25.40
N LEU A 159 -0.36 -13.32 25.66
CA LEU A 159 -1.35 -13.41 26.73
C LEU A 159 -2.29 -14.61 26.55
N PHE A 160 -2.76 -14.88 25.33
CA PHE A 160 -3.60 -16.04 25.04
C PHE A 160 -2.84 -17.35 25.25
N GLN A 161 -1.60 -17.46 24.78
CA GLN A 161 -0.78 -18.66 25.02
C GLN A 161 -0.50 -18.88 26.51
N LEU A 162 -0.21 -17.82 27.28
CA LEU A 162 -0.01 -17.95 28.72
C LEU A 162 -1.29 -18.36 29.45
N LYS A 163 -2.46 -17.86 29.02
CA LYS A 163 -3.77 -18.30 29.54
C LYS A 163 -4.02 -19.78 29.25
N GLU A 164 -3.69 -20.27 28.07
CA GLU A 164 -3.85 -21.70 27.72
C GLU A 164 -2.96 -22.61 28.58
N GLU A 165 -1.77 -22.14 28.96
CA GLU A 165 -0.78 -22.90 29.72
C GLU A 165 -0.98 -22.80 31.26
N ASN A 166 -1.82 -21.89 31.76
CA ASN A 166 -2.03 -21.64 33.18
C ASN A 166 -3.53 -21.57 33.53
N SER A 167 -4.00 -22.50 34.37
CA SER A 167 -5.34 -22.40 34.97
C SER A 167 -5.43 -21.20 35.90
N ASN A 168 -6.62 -20.61 36.11
CA ASN A 168 -6.79 -19.45 37.01
C ASN A 168 -5.86 -18.27 36.69
N PHE A 169 -5.61 -17.99 35.42
CA PHE A 169 -4.67 -16.96 34.98
C PHE A 169 -5.32 -15.60 34.75
N ILE A 170 -4.66 -14.55 35.22
CA ILE A 170 -4.90 -13.14 34.87
C ILE A 170 -3.58 -12.52 34.43
N GLY A 171 -3.55 -11.96 33.22
CA GLY A 171 -2.37 -11.33 32.66
C GLY A 171 -2.68 -9.93 32.18
N VAL A 172 -1.91 -8.94 32.64
CA VAL A 172 -1.91 -7.58 32.09
C VAL A 172 -0.54 -7.23 31.54
N ILE A 173 -0.52 -6.73 30.30
CA ILE A 173 0.69 -6.18 29.69
C ILE A 173 0.41 -4.78 29.20
N GLY A 174 1.27 -3.84 29.62
CA GLY A 174 1.33 -2.49 29.10
C GLY A 174 2.36 -2.36 27.98
N ASN A 175 2.12 -1.48 27.00
CA ASN A 175 3.14 -1.10 26.01
C ASN A 175 3.00 0.37 25.60
N SER A 176 4.05 0.91 25.01
CA SER A 176 4.05 2.25 24.40
C SER A 176 4.32 2.13 22.90
N GLU A 177 3.66 2.95 22.08
CA GLU A 177 3.90 3.02 20.64
C GLU A 177 3.77 4.48 20.19
N GLY A 178 4.88 5.07 19.75
CA GLY A 178 4.96 6.52 19.49
C GLY A 178 4.58 7.30 20.75
N ASP A 179 3.65 8.25 20.63
CA ASP A 179 3.15 9.08 21.76
C ASP A 179 1.95 8.47 22.50
N LYS A 180 1.60 7.22 22.21
CA LYS A 180 0.48 6.53 22.85
C LYS A 180 0.97 5.40 23.74
N CYS A 181 0.13 5.02 24.70
CA CYS A 181 0.29 3.82 25.50
C CYS A 181 -0.96 2.95 25.45
N PHE A 182 -0.78 1.67 25.72
CA PHE A 182 -1.85 0.68 25.68
C PHE A 182 -1.73 -0.30 26.85
N LEU A 183 -2.86 -0.87 27.25
CA LEU A 183 -2.94 -1.99 28.18
C LEU A 183 -3.76 -3.10 27.52
N SER A 184 -3.31 -4.34 27.68
CA SER A 184 -4.04 -5.54 27.30
C SER A 184 -4.21 -6.41 28.54
N LEU A 185 -5.46 -6.75 28.87
CA LEU A 185 -5.81 -7.60 30.01
C LEU A 185 -6.50 -8.86 29.48
N ILE A 186 -6.03 -10.02 29.95
CA ILE A 186 -6.68 -11.32 29.74
C ILE A 186 -7.08 -11.94 31.08
N VAL A 187 -8.22 -12.62 31.09
CA VAL A 187 -8.76 -13.35 32.24
C VAL A 187 -9.18 -14.74 31.78
N SER A 188 -8.86 -15.76 32.57
CA SER A 188 -9.25 -17.15 32.30
C SER A 188 -10.77 -17.34 32.32
N ASP A 189 -11.30 -18.18 31.43
CA ASP A 189 -12.76 -18.30 31.24
C ASP A 189 -13.47 -18.82 32.50
N ASN A 190 -12.80 -19.68 33.27
CA ASN A 190 -13.33 -20.18 34.53
C ASN A 190 -13.42 -19.06 35.59
N LEU A 191 -12.47 -18.12 35.63
CA LEU A 191 -12.55 -16.95 36.52
C LEU A 191 -13.66 -15.99 36.11
N VAL A 192 -13.93 -15.87 34.80
CA VAL A 192 -15.08 -15.11 34.29
C VAL A 192 -16.39 -15.78 34.72
N ALA A 193 -16.51 -17.10 34.59
CA ALA A 193 -17.73 -17.83 34.89
C ALA A 193 -17.99 -17.99 36.40
N GLU A 194 -16.98 -18.35 37.19
CA GLU A 194 -17.12 -18.74 38.60
C GLU A 194 -16.99 -17.55 39.56
N LYS A 195 -16.10 -16.60 39.25
CA LYS A 195 -15.83 -15.40 40.08
C LYS A 195 -16.45 -14.12 39.51
N ASN A 196 -17.22 -14.23 38.42
CA ASN A 196 -17.86 -13.11 37.72
C ASN A 196 -16.88 -11.97 37.37
N LEU A 197 -15.61 -12.31 37.10
CA LEU A 197 -14.61 -11.33 36.68
C LEU A 197 -14.84 -10.88 35.25
N ASN A 198 -14.59 -9.61 34.96
CA ASN A 198 -14.81 -9.05 33.63
C ASN A 198 -13.65 -8.13 33.22
N ALA A 199 -12.83 -8.59 32.28
CA ALA A 199 -11.70 -7.85 31.74
C ALA A 199 -12.10 -6.48 31.20
N SER A 200 -13.24 -6.37 30.50
CA SER A 200 -13.70 -5.09 29.96
C SER A 200 -14.08 -4.08 31.03
N GLN A 201 -14.61 -4.53 32.18
CA GLN A 201 -14.93 -3.63 33.29
C GLN A 201 -13.66 -3.17 34.00
N ILE A 202 -12.74 -4.11 34.30
CA ILE A 202 -11.45 -3.82 34.94
C ILE A 202 -10.65 -2.83 34.08
N ILE A 203 -10.52 -3.09 32.78
CA ILE A 203 -9.78 -2.21 31.86
C ILE A 203 -10.37 -0.79 31.82
N ARG A 204 -11.70 -0.65 31.81
CA ARG A 204 -12.36 0.67 31.83
C ARG A 204 -12.10 1.46 33.12
N GLN A 205 -11.98 0.75 34.24
CA GLN A 205 -11.66 1.38 35.51
C GLN A 205 -10.23 1.93 35.50
N VAL A 206 -9.26 1.08 35.12
CA VAL A 206 -7.83 1.43 35.20
C VAL A 206 -7.32 2.27 34.03
N SER A 207 -8.06 2.35 32.91
CA SER A 207 -7.67 3.17 31.75
C SER A 207 -7.57 4.66 32.08
N LYS A 208 -8.18 5.11 33.18
CA LYS A 208 -8.06 6.49 33.67
C LYS A 208 -6.61 6.87 34.02
N HIS A 209 -5.80 5.92 34.50
CA HIS A 209 -4.38 6.18 34.81
C HIS A 209 -3.57 6.60 33.59
N ILE A 210 -3.93 6.05 32.42
CA ILE A 210 -3.26 6.32 31.15
C ILE A 210 -3.96 7.44 30.34
N GLU A 211 -4.95 8.12 30.93
CA GLU A 211 -5.79 9.12 30.26
C GLU A 211 -6.47 8.53 29.00
N GLY A 212 -6.97 7.30 29.15
CA GLY A 212 -7.45 6.49 28.06
C GLY A 212 -8.86 5.94 28.26
N GLY A 213 -9.37 5.35 27.19
CA GLY A 213 -10.60 4.57 27.17
C GLY A 213 -10.31 3.11 26.86
N GLY A 214 -11.17 2.21 27.34
CA GLY A 214 -10.99 0.76 27.14
C GLY A 214 -12.28 0.00 26.90
N GLY A 215 -12.13 -1.19 26.32
CA GLY A 215 -13.25 -2.07 25.99
C GLY A 215 -12.77 -3.43 25.49
N GLY A 216 -13.71 -4.37 25.41
CA GLY A 216 -13.46 -5.72 24.92
C GLY A 216 -14.50 -6.71 25.39
N GLN A 217 -14.12 -7.98 25.39
CA GLN A 217 -14.93 -9.09 25.89
C GLN A 217 -14.64 -9.33 27.37
N ALA A 218 -15.47 -10.15 28.03
CA ALA A 218 -15.31 -10.46 29.46
C ALA A 218 -13.97 -11.14 29.78
N PHE A 219 -13.42 -11.92 28.84
CA PHE A 219 -12.14 -12.62 29.01
C PHE A 219 -10.92 -11.89 28.44
N PHE A 220 -11.12 -10.86 27.60
CA PHE A 220 -10.02 -10.10 27.01
C PHE A 220 -10.45 -8.67 26.67
N ALA A 221 -9.70 -7.69 27.14
CA ALA A 221 -9.97 -6.29 26.89
C ALA A 221 -8.69 -5.46 26.74
N THR A 222 -8.81 -4.34 26.04
CA THR A 222 -7.70 -3.44 25.78
C THR A 222 -8.10 -1.99 26.04
N SER A 223 -7.14 -1.16 26.42
CA SER A 223 -7.28 0.30 26.44
C SER A 223 -6.13 0.99 25.77
N GLY A 224 -6.39 2.18 25.22
CA GLY A 224 -5.37 3.08 24.68
C GLY A 224 -5.46 4.45 25.35
N GLY A 225 -4.31 5.06 25.60
CA GLY A 225 -4.16 6.33 26.30
C GLY A 225 -2.96 7.14 25.83
N LYS A 226 -2.75 8.31 26.46
CA LYS A 226 -1.67 9.25 26.13
C LYS A 226 -0.60 9.34 27.23
N ARG A 227 -0.91 8.91 28.45
CA ARG A 227 -0.02 9.03 29.61
C ARG A 227 0.72 7.72 29.88
N LYS A 228 1.96 7.61 29.40
CA LYS A 228 2.77 6.39 29.49
C LYS A 228 3.15 6.04 30.93
N GLU A 229 3.35 7.07 31.76
CA GLU A 229 3.73 6.94 33.17
C GLU A 229 2.62 6.27 34.01
N GLY A 230 1.38 6.32 33.52
CA GLY A 230 0.22 5.70 34.15
C GLY A 230 0.17 4.16 34.03
N LEU A 231 1.00 3.55 33.17
CA LEU A 231 0.99 2.10 32.95
C LEU A 231 1.30 1.32 34.23
N VAL A 232 2.30 1.77 35.00
CA VAL A 232 2.70 1.12 36.25
C VAL A 232 1.56 1.18 37.26
N ALA A 233 0.94 2.35 37.43
CA ALA A 233 -0.18 2.54 38.35
C ALA A 233 -1.38 1.68 37.96
N ALA A 234 -1.71 1.60 36.67
CA ALA A 234 -2.79 0.75 36.18
C ALA A 234 -2.56 -0.74 36.48
N ILE A 235 -1.33 -1.24 36.25
CA ILE A 235 -0.99 -2.64 36.52
C ILE A 235 -1.06 -2.94 38.02
N GLN A 236 -0.59 -2.03 38.87
CA GLN A 236 -0.69 -2.21 40.33
C GLN A 236 -2.13 -2.18 40.83
N GLU A 237 -2.98 -1.31 40.28
CA GLU A 237 -4.40 -1.31 40.63
C GLU A 237 -5.05 -2.64 40.26
N ILE A 238 -4.80 -3.18 39.06
CA ILE A 238 -5.30 -4.51 38.67
C ILE A 238 -4.81 -5.57 39.65
N LYS A 239 -3.52 -5.56 40.00
CA LYS A 239 -2.95 -6.51 40.96
C LYS A 239 -3.64 -6.45 42.31
N SER A 240 -4.05 -5.26 42.77
CA SER A 240 -4.72 -5.06 44.07
C SER A 240 -6.17 -5.54 44.13
N LEU A 241 -6.78 -5.86 42.98
CA LEU A 241 -8.14 -6.42 42.92
C LEU A 241 -8.18 -7.91 43.29
N PHE A 242 -7.02 -8.55 43.44
CA PHE A 242 -6.86 -10.00 43.64
C PHE A 242 -5.92 -10.29 44.80
#